data_AF-A0A559T2G4-F1
#
_entry.id   AF-A0A559T2G4-F1
#
_cell.length_a   1.000
_cell.length_b   1.000
_cell.length_c   1.000
_cell.angle_alpha   90.00
_cell.angle_beta   90.00
_cell.angle_gamma   90.00
#
_symmetry.space_group_name_H-M   'P 1'
#
loop_
_entity.id
_entity.type
_entity.pdbx_description
1 polymer ?
#
loop_
_entity_poly.entity_id
_entity_poly.type
_entity_poly.pdbx_seq_one_letter_code
_entity_poly.pdbx_strand_id
1 'polypeptide(L)'
;MHSKNRPVVVLTACLIVTACSNSAPHVIAPPLQLPGVLTASCPVPPFPDDDSADAAFVTLKQMYDIYATCAGRHVELVDFIGKRHHEP
;
A
#
# COMPACT_ATOMS: atom_id res chain seq x y z
N MET A 1 -49.19 8.41 -31.83
CA MET A 1 -48.84 7.78 -30.53
C MET A 1 -47.62 8.49 -29.95
N HIS A 2 -47.85 9.51 -29.12
CA HIS A 2 -46.79 10.28 -28.46
C HIS A 2 -46.59 9.67 -27.07
N SER A 3 -45.59 8.79 -26.93
CA SER A 3 -45.32 8.13 -25.66
C SER A 3 -44.55 9.08 -24.75
N LYS A 4 -45.24 9.55 -23.72
CA LYS A 4 -44.78 10.48 -22.66
C LYS A 4 -43.54 10.00 -21.90
N ASN A 5 -43.13 8.74 -22.10
CA ASN A 5 -42.02 8.11 -21.39
C ASN A 5 -40.72 8.05 -22.22
N ARG A 6 -40.75 8.44 -23.50
CA ARG A 6 -39.56 8.55 -24.36
C ARG A 6 -38.44 9.42 -23.79
N PRO A 7 -38.68 10.61 -23.21
CA PRO A 7 -37.58 11.44 -22.72
C PRO A 7 -36.90 10.83 -21.49
N VAL A 8 -37.67 10.13 -20.65
CA VAL A 8 -37.14 9.48 -19.44
C VAL A 8 -36.16 8.37 -19.80
N VAL A 9 -36.53 7.50 -20.75
CA VAL A 9 -35.67 6.37 -21.18
C VAL A 9 -34.35 6.86 -21.79
N VAL A 10 -34.38 7.94 -22.57
CA VAL A 10 -33.18 8.53 -23.17
C VAL A 10 -32.27 9.14 -22.10
N LEU A 11 -32.84 9.86 -21.13
CA LEU A 11 -32.09 10.44 -20.01
C LEU A 11 -31.40 9.37 -19.17
N THR A 12 -32.10 8.28 -18.84
CA THR A 12 -31.48 7.19 -18.07
C THR A 12 -30.32 6.58 -18.86
N ALA A 13 -30.51 6.30 -20.16
CA ALA A 13 -29.47 5.74 -21.02
C ALA A 13 -28.22 6.64 -21.14
N CYS A 14 -28.38 7.96 -21.21
CA CYS A 14 -27.24 8.88 -21.23
C CYS A 14 -26.47 8.88 -19.90
N LEU A 15 -27.15 8.78 -18.77
CA LEU A 15 -26.51 8.78 -17.44
C LEU A 15 -25.67 7.53 -17.20
N ILE A 16 -26.16 6.34 -17.59
CA ILE A 16 -25.39 5.09 -17.44
C ILE A 16 -24.17 5.04 -18.36
N VAL A 17 -24.25 5.52 -19.61
CA VAL A 17 -23.10 5.49 -20.54
C VAL A 17 -21.99 6.46 -20.10
N THR A 18 -22.36 7.62 -19.55
CA THR A 18 -21.38 8.61 -19.07
C THR A 18 -20.66 8.12 -17.80
N ALA A 19 -21.36 7.38 -16.92
CA ALA A 19 -20.76 6.79 -15.73
C ALA A 19 -19.69 5.73 -16.07
N CYS A 20 -19.94 4.88 -17.08
CA CYS A 20 -18.97 3.84 -17.47
C CYS A 20 -17.74 4.40 -18.18
N SER A 21 -17.84 5.54 -18.87
CA SER A 21 -16.69 6.18 -19.55
C SER A 21 -15.76 6.92 -18.60
N ASN A 22 -16.23 7.25 -17.39
CA ASN A 22 -15.43 7.93 -16.36
C ASN A 22 -14.74 6.96 -15.38
N SER A 23 -14.94 5.65 -15.52
CA SER A 23 -14.17 4.68 -14.75
C SER A 23 -12.72 4.71 -15.21
N ALA A 24 -11.81 4.89 -14.26
CA ALA A 24 -10.39 4.74 -14.52
C ALA A 24 -10.17 3.38 -15.21
N PRO A 25 -9.36 3.32 -16.29
CA PRO A 25 -9.04 2.04 -16.92
C PRO A 25 -8.56 1.07 -15.85
N HIS A 26 -9.15 -0.12 -15.81
CA HIS A 26 -8.70 -1.18 -14.92
C HIS A 26 -7.21 -1.37 -15.20
N VAL A 27 -6.37 -1.09 -14.21
CA VAL A 27 -4.93 -1.31 -14.32
C VAL A 27 -4.74 -2.83 -14.39
N ILE A 28 -4.62 -3.37 -15.62
CA ILE A 28 -4.20 -4.76 -15.89
C ILE A 28 -2.66 -4.81 -15.84
N ALA A 29 -2.04 -4.06 -14.92
CA ALA A 29 -0.61 -4.19 -14.68
C ALA A 29 -0.41 -5.35 -13.70
N PRO A 30 0.60 -6.20 -13.92
CA PRO A 30 1.05 -7.15 -12.91
C PRO A 30 1.29 -6.41 -11.58
N PRO A 31 0.89 -6.98 -10.43
CA PRO A 31 1.17 -6.36 -9.14
C PRO A 31 2.68 -6.14 -9.01
N LEU A 32 3.07 -4.99 -8.47
CA LEU A 32 4.47 -4.61 -8.29
C LEU A 32 5.21 -5.74 -7.54
N GLN A 33 6.12 -6.41 -8.24
CA GLN A 33 6.93 -7.47 -7.63
C GLN A 33 8.06 -6.83 -6.83
N LEU A 34 7.84 -6.75 -5.51
CA LEU A 34 8.83 -6.26 -4.57
C LEU A 34 9.91 -7.33 -4.35
N PRO A 35 11.20 -6.95 -4.22
CA PRO A 35 12.22 -7.84 -3.69
C PRO A 35 11.77 -8.45 -2.36
N GLY A 36 11.96 -9.76 -2.19
CA GLY A 36 11.42 -10.49 -1.04
C GLY A 36 11.83 -9.91 0.32
N VAL A 37 13.05 -9.36 0.41
CA VAL A 37 13.50 -8.65 1.61
C VAL A 37 12.60 -7.48 1.96
N LEU A 38 12.15 -6.67 0.98
CA LEU A 38 11.28 -5.50 1.17
C LEU A 38 9.84 -5.86 1.54
N THR A 39 9.42 -7.10 1.25
CA THR A 39 8.10 -7.62 1.68
C THR A 39 8.10 -8.21 3.09
N ALA A 40 9.27 -8.38 3.70
CA ALA A 40 9.36 -8.99 5.02
C ALA A 40 8.83 -8.04 6.12
N SER A 41 7.95 -8.57 6.97
CA SER A 41 7.52 -7.89 8.18
C SER A 41 8.69 -7.68 9.15
N CYS A 42 8.61 -6.64 9.96
CA CYS A 42 9.55 -6.43 11.04
C CYS A 42 9.40 -7.52 12.10
N PRO A 43 10.51 -8.04 12.66
CA PRO A 43 10.42 -8.97 13.77
C PRO A 43 9.81 -8.26 14.99
N VAL A 44 9.12 -9.05 15.83
CA VAL A 44 8.53 -8.55 17.06
C VAL A 44 9.66 -8.15 18.01
N PRO A 45 9.64 -6.93 18.59
CA PRO A 45 10.64 -6.54 19.58
C PRO A 45 10.60 -7.44 20.82
N PRO A 46 11.76 -7.78 21.40
CA PRO A 46 11.83 -8.64 22.59
C PRO A 46 11.36 -7.89 23.85
N PHE A 47 11.05 -8.67 24.89
CA PHE A 47 10.84 -8.18 26.25
C PHE A 47 12.07 -8.46 27.12
N PRO A 48 12.28 -7.72 28.22
CA PRO A 48 13.32 -8.04 29.19
C PRO A 48 13.08 -9.41 29.83
N ASP A 49 14.15 -10.16 30.03
CA ASP A 49 14.09 -11.48 30.68
C ASP A 49 13.82 -11.36 32.20
N ASP A 50 14.22 -10.23 32.80
CA ASP A 50 14.01 -9.91 34.21
C ASP A 50 13.93 -8.39 34.47
N ASP A 51 13.67 -8.01 35.73
CA ASP A 51 13.51 -6.63 36.20
C ASP A 51 14.85 -5.89 36.45
N SER A 52 15.99 -6.46 36.05
CA SER A 52 17.29 -5.80 36.22
C SER A 52 17.48 -4.66 35.22
N ALA A 53 18.28 -3.67 35.61
CA ALA A 53 18.67 -2.59 34.72
C ALA A 53 19.44 -3.12 33.49
N ASP A 54 20.31 -4.12 33.69
CA ASP A 54 21.11 -4.70 32.62
C ASP A 54 20.23 -5.41 31.57
N ALA A 55 19.23 -6.19 32.01
CA ALA A 55 18.26 -6.80 31.12
C ALA A 55 17.48 -5.73 30.33
N ALA A 56 17.03 -4.67 31.00
CA ALA A 56 16.35 -3.55 30.33
C ALA A 56 17.25 -2.87 29.28
N PHE A 57 18.54 -2.65 29.57
CA PHE A 57 19.48 -2.05 28.61
C PHE A 57 19.76 -2.95 27.41
N VAL A 58 19.94 -4.25 27.64
CA VAL A 58 20.17 -5.23 26.56
C VAL A 58 18.95 -5.32 25.65
N THR A 59 17.75 -5.46 26.23
CA THR A 59 16.49 -5.49 25.47
C THR A 59 16.31 -4.21 24.68
N LEU A 60 16.52 -3.04 25.30
CA LEU A 60 16.38 -1.76 24.63
C LEU A 60 17.34 -1.64 23.44
N LYS A 61 18.60 -2.07 23.59
CA LYS A 61 19.53 -2.15 22.47
C LYS A 61 18.99 -3.05 21.35
N GLN A 62 18.52 -4.26 21.67
CA GLN A 62 17.98 -5.18 20.67
C GLN A 62 16.77 -4.58 19.94
N MET A 63 15.89 -3.87 20.65
CA MET A 63 14.76 -3.16 20.03
C MET A 63 15.24 -2.11 19.02
N TYR A 64 16.28 -1.34 19.37
CA TYR A 64 16.84 -0.33 18.45
C TYR A 64 17.56 -0.96 17.25
N ASP A 65 18.26 -2.08 17.43
CA ASP A 65 18.89 -2.79 16.33
C ASP A 65 17.84 -3.32 15.32
N ILE A 66 16.71 -3.85 15.84
CA ILE A 66 15.55 -4.25 15.02
C ILE A 66 14.97 -3.05 14.29
N TYR A 67 14.72 -1.96 15.00
CA TYR A 67 14.15 -0.75 14.42
C TYR A 67 15.02 -0.20 13.29
N ALA A 68 16.33 -0.08 13.51
CA ALA A 68 17.27 0.44 12.52
C ALA A 68 17.24 -0.38 11.22
N THR A 69 17.23 -1.71 11.34
CA THR A 69 17.14 -2.62 10.20
C THR A 69 15.84 -2.42 9.42
N CYS A 70 14.73 -2.31 10.15
CA CYS A 70 13.41 -2.10 9.57
C CYS A 70 13.24 -0.73 8.89
N ALA A 71 13.76 0.32 9.52
CA ALA A 71 13.76 1.66 8.96
C ALA A 71 14.59 1.71 7.67
N GLY A 72 15.76 1.08 7.64
CA GLY A 72 16.59 0.98 6.42
C GLY A 72 15.84 0.30 5.29
N ARG A 73 15.21 -0.85 5.56
CA ARG A 73 14.36 -1.55 4.59
C ARG A 73 13.18 -0.71 4.10
N HIS A 74 12.57 0.10 4.97
CA HIS A 74 11.47 0.99 4.57
C HIS A 74 11.96 2.09 3.62
N VAL A 75 13.13 2.66 3.87
CA VAL A 75 13.74 3.65 2.96
C VAL A 75 14.01 3.01 1.59
N GLU A 76 14.59 1.81 1.55
CA GLU A 76 14.82 1.07 0.30
C GLU A 76 13.52 0.79 -0.46
N LEU A 77 12.43 0.46 0.24
CA LEU A 77 11.11 0.26 -0.34
C LEU A 77 10.56 1.53 -0.99
N VAL A 78 10.63 2.67 -0.28
CA VAL A 78 10.15 3.96 -0.80
C VAL A 78 10.96 4.39 -2.01
N ASP A 79 12.29 4.23 -1.97
CA ASP A 79 13.17 4.53 -3.09
C ASP A 79 12.89 3.63 -4.31
N PHE A 80 12.70 2.33 -4.10
CA PHE A 80 12.34 1.39 -5.17
C PHE A 80 11.03 1.80 -5.86
N ILE A 81 10.00 2.11 -5.09
CA ILE A 81 8.71 2.56 -5.63
C ILE A 81 8.88 3.90 -6.37
N GLY A 82 9.59 4.86 -5.76
CA GLY A 82 9.83 6.18 -6.34
C GLY A 82 10.58 6.14 -7.67
N LYS A 83 11.62 5.31 -7.78
CA LYS A 83 12.38 5.07 -9.02
C LYS A 83 11.49 4.50 -10.13
N ARG A 84 10.63 3.53 -9.80
CA ARG A 84 9.71 2.92 -10.77
C ARG A 84 8.64 3.88 -11.28
N HIS A 85 8.24 4.87 -10.50
CA HIS A 85 7.32 5.93 -10.96
C HIS A 85 7.96 6.95 -11.92
N HIS A 86 9.30 7.02 -11.99
CA HIS A 86 10.04 7.91 -12.89
C HIS A 86 10.62 7.16 -14.11
N GLU A 87 10.35 5.86 -14.24
CA GLU A 87 10.65 5.08 -15.45
C GLU A 87 9.57 5.40 -16.50
N PRO A 88 9.92 5.91 -17.69
CA PRO A 88 8.96 6.33 -18.72
C PRO A 88 8.15 5.18 -19.33
#